data_AF-A0A9X4EIZ1-F1
#
_entry.id   AF-A0A9X4EIZ1-F1
#
_cell.length_a   1.000
_cell.length_b   1.000
_cell.length_c   1.000
_cell.angle_alpha   90.00
_cell.angle_beta   90.00
_cell.angle_gamma   90.00
#
_symmetry.space_group_name_H-M   'P 1'
#
loop_
_entity.id
_entity.type
_entity.pdbx_description
1 polymer ?
#
loop_
_entity_poly.entity_id
_entity_poly.type
_entity_poly.pdbx_seq_one_letter_code
_entity_poly.pdbx_strand_id
1 'polypeptide(L)'
;MHSRDLLKGGLTVEKLVLVSVWHEAGALFTEKEQAALRWAETVTRVADTAVPDAEFQAARAHFTDKELSDLTIAIGLMNAYNRLAISFRAVPAAAKV
;
A
#
# COMPACT_ATOMS: atom_id res chain seq x y z
N MET A 1 -12.41 0.32 6.03
CA MET A 1 -12.79 1.52 5.25
C MET A 1 -12.39 1.27 3.79
N HIS A 2 -11.09 1.32 3.48
CA HIS A 2 -10.57 1.21 2.10
C HIS A 2 -11.00 -0.04 1.33
N SER A 3 -11.12 -1.21 1.96
CA SER A 3 -11.65 -2.41 1.30
C SER A 3 -13.05 -2.19 0.71
N ARG A 4 -13.94 -1.48 1.40
CA ARG A 4 -15.29 -1.19 0.91
C ARG A 4 -15.26 -0.19 -0.24
N ASP A 5 -14.38 0.78 -0.19
CA ASP A 5 -14.24 1.81 -1.24
C ASP A 5 -13.65 1.20 -2.52
N LEU A 6 -12.65 0.32 -2.40
CA LEU A 6 -12.08 -0.41 -3.52
C LEU A 6 -13.09 -1.34 -4.20
N LEU A 7 -13.90 -2.07 -3.42
CA LEU A 7 -14.98 -2.90 -3.97
C LEU A 7 -16.04 -2.06 -4.72
N LYS A 8 -16.43 -0.91 -4.16
CA LYS A 8 -17.32 0.04 -4.85
C LYS A 8 -16.70 0.60 -6.14
N GLY A 9 -15.38 0.75 -6.17
CA GLY A 9 -14.60 1.17 -7.33
C GLY A 9 -14.39 0.07 -8.38
N GLY A 10 -14.94 -1.14 -8.18
CA GLY A 10 -14.87 -2.24 -9.14
C GLY A 10 -13.67 -3.17 -8.98
N LEU A 11 -12.87 -3.04 -7.91
CA LEU A 11 -11.82 -4.01 -7.62
C LEU A 11 -12.45 -5.37 -7.31
N THR A 12 -11.89 -6.45 -7.85
CA THR A 12 -12.38 -7.81 -7.57
C THR A 12 -12.07 -8.21 -6.12
N VAL A 13 -12.94 -9.04 -5.54
CA VAL A 13 -12.72 -9.59 -4.19
C VAL A 13 -11.41 -10.37 -4.15
N GLU A 14 -11.13 -11.19 -5.17
CA GLU A 14 -9.91 -11.97 -5.28
C GLU A 14 -8.65 -11.11 -5.21
N LYS A 15 -8.58 -10.04 -6.03
CA LYS A 15 -7.44 -9.13 -6.01
C LYS A 15 -7.30 -8.45 -4.66
N LEU A 16 -8.41 -8.02 -4.05
CA LEU A 16 -8.42 -7.38 -2.73
C LEU A 16 -7.87 -8.29 -1.63
N VAL A 17 -8.33 -9.55 -1.56
CA VAL A 17 -7.92 -10.45 -0.47
C VAL A 17 -6.48 -10.96 -0.63
N LEU A 18 -5.97 -11.00 -1.87
CA LEU A 18 -4.61 -11.46 -2.16
C LEU A 18 -3.55 -10.35 -2.05
N VAL A 19 -3.92 -9.10 -1.77
CA VAL A 19 -2.95 -8.00 -1.54
C VAL A 19 -1.95 -8.33 -0.42
N SER A 20 -2.35 -9.01 0.64
CA SER A 20 -1.44 -9.35 1.75
C SER A 20 -0.38 -10.39 1.37
N VAL A 21 -0.58 -11.12 0.28
CA VAL A 21 0.29 -12.19 -0.24
C VAL A 21 0.65 -11.93 -1.70
N TRP A 22 0.70 -10.66 -2.10
CA TRP A 22 0.82 -10.27 -3.51
C TRP A 22 2.04 -10.84 -4.23
N HIS A 23 3.15 -11.11 -3.51
CA HIS A 23 4.35 -11.74 -4.07
C HIS A 23 4.06 -13.14 -4.63
N GLU A 24 3.21 -13.92 -3.95
CA GLU A 24 2.78 -15.26 -4.37
C GLU A 24 1.66 -15.17 -5.43
N ALA A 25 0.85 -14.11 -5.37
CA ALA A 25 -0.23 -13.84 -6.29
C ALA A 25 0.18 -12.91 -7.45
N GLY A 26 1.48 -12.86 -7.80
CA GLY A 26 2.05 -11.85 -8.70
C GLY A 26 1.35 -11.73 -10.05
N ALA A 27 0.80 -12.82 -10.59
CA ALA A 27 0.05 -12.80 -11.86
C ALA A 27 -1.22 -11.95 -11.83
N LEU A 28 -1.78 -11.64 -10.65
CA LEU A 28 -2.96 -10.77 -10.49
C LEU A 28 -2.62 -9.28 -10.44
N PHE A 29 -1.33 -8.94 -10.33
CA PHE A 29 -0.84 -7.57 -10.20
C PHE A 29 0.08 -7.24 -11.38
N THR A 30 -0.18 -6.12 -12.04
CA THR A 30 0.73 -5.60 -13.08
C THR A 30 2.10 -5.28 -12.48
N GLU A 31 3.15 -5.21 -13.30
CA GLU A 31 4.50 -4.86 -12.83
C GLU A 31 4.52 -3.51 -12.07
N LYS A 32 3.76 -2.52 -12.56
CA LYS A 32 3.62 -1.22 -11.88
C LYS A 32 2.93 -1.34 -10.52
N GLU A 33 1.92 -2.21 -10.38
CA GLU A 33 1.28 -2.49 -9.08
C GLU A 33 2.21 -3.24 -8.13
N GLN A 34 2.97 -4.22 -8.62
CA GLN A 34 3.96 -4.93 -7.82
C GLN A 34 5.06 -3.99 -7.33
N ALA A 35 5.55 -3.09 -8.18
CA ALA A 35 6.48 -2.04 -7.78
C ALA A 35 5.89 -1.10 -6.72
N ALA A 36 4.61 -0.72 -6.85
CA ALA A 36 3.93 0.09 -5.84
C ALA A 36 3.80 -0.63 -4.49
N LEU A 37 3.42 -1.91 -4.51
CA LEU A 37 3.26 -2.73 -3.30
C LEU A 37 4.60 -2.94 -2.59
N ARG A 38 5.65 -3.25 -3.35
CA ARG A 38 7.02 -3.34 -2.83
C ARG A 38 7.49 -2.02 -2.21
N TRP A 39 7.28 -0.90 -2.92
CA TRP A 39 7.61 0.42 -2.40
C TRP A 39 6.85 0.76 -1.12
N ALA A 40 5.54 0.47 -1.09
CA ALA A 40 4.68 0.67 0.08
C ALA A 40 5.16 -0.14 1.29
N GLU A 41 5.56 -1.39 1.09
CA GLU A 41 6.16 -2.22 2.13
C GLU A 41 7.47 -1.65 2.66
N THR A 42 8.39 -1.27 1.76
CA THR A 42 9.71 -0.73 2.11
C THR A 42 9.58 0.57 2.91
N VAL A 43 8.76 1.51 2.45
CA VAL A 43 8.54 2.81 3.09
C VAL A 43 7.75 2.68 4.40
N THR A 44 6.78 1.76 4.47
CA THR A 44 6.04 1.51 5.73
C THR A 44 6.96 1.04 6.85
N ARG A 45 8.00 0.27 6.51
CA ARG A 45 9.03 -0.23 7.44
C ARG A 45 10.31 0.61 7.41
N VAL A 46 10.23 1.91 7.09
CA VAL A 46 11.40 2.80 6.93
C VAL A 46 12.39 2.76 8.09
N ALA A 47 11.91 2.57 9.33
CA ALA A 47 12.77 2.47 10.51
C ALA A 47 13.70 1.23 10.48
N ASP A 48 13.28 0.17 9.80
CA ASP A 48 14.02 -1.09 9.67
C ASP A 48 14.76 -1.18 8.33
N THR A 49 14.15 -0.66 7.25
CA THR A 49 14.67 -0.80 5.89
C THR A 49 15.67 0.28 5.52
N ALA A 50 15.57 1.47 6.13
CA ALA A 50 16.26 2.69 5.71
C ALA A 50 16.06 3.07 4.23
N VAL A 51 15.09 2.43 3.54
CA VAL A 51 14.78 2.63 2.11
C VAL A 51 16.03 2.46 1.22
N PRO A 52 16.47 1.23 0.93
CA PRO A 52 17.67 1.00 0.14
C PRO A 52 17.56 1.59 -1.27
N ASP A 53 18.67 2.06 -1.85
CA ASP A 53 18.71 2.63 -3.20
C ASP A 53 18.12 1.69 -4.25
N ALA A 54 18.36 0.38 -4.13
CA ALA A 54 17.82 -0.62 -5.06
C ALA A 54 16.28 -0.61 -5.09
N GLU A 55 15.63 -0.42 -3.94
CA GLU A 55 14.17 -0.34 -3.82
C GLU A 55 13.64 0.96 -4.43
N PHE A 56 14.36 2.07 -4.23
CA PHE A 56 14.03 3.35 -4.87
C PHE A 56 14.16 3.26 -6.40
N GLN A 57 15.26 2.71 -6.92
CA GLN A 57 15.46 2.56 -8.36
C GLN A 57 14.44 1.60 -8.99
N ALA A 58 14.11 0.50 -8.30
CA ALA A 58 13.06 -0.41 -8.75
C ALA A 58 11.69 0.28 -8.86
N ALA A 59 11.30 1.10 -7.88
CA ALA A 59 10.09 1.89 -7.97
C ALA A 59 10.19 2.93 -9.12
N ARG A 60 11.31 3.66 -9.20
CA ARG A 60 11.51 4.72 -10.19
C ARG A 60 11.48 4.23 -11.65
N ALA A 61 11.75 2.95 -11.89
CA ALA A 61 11.62 2.33 -13.21
C ALA A 61 10.17 2.29 -13.74
N HIS A 62 9.16 2.32 -12.85
CA HIS A 62 7.75 2.21 -13.22
C HIS A 62 6.93 3.51 -13.01
N PHE A 63 7.53 4.51 -12.36
CA PHE A 63 6.87 5.75 -11.99
C PHE A 63 7.69 6.97 -12.42
N THR A 64 7.00 8.01 -12.87
CA THR A 64 7.60 9.36 -12.97
C THR A 64 7.93 9.92 -11.58
N ASP A 65 8.77 10.95 -11.49
CA ASP A 65 9.09 11.59 -10.22
C ASP A 65 7.85 12.10 -9.49
N LYS A 66 6.88 12.64 -10.24
CA LYS A 66 5.59 13.08 -9.69
C LYS A 66 4.79 11.91 -9.14
N GLU A 67 4.60 10.84 -9.92
CA GLU A 67 3.81 9.69 -9.46
C GLU A 67 4.45 9.00 -8.26
N LEU A 68 5.78 8.88 -8.22
CA LEU A 68 6.49 8.30 -7.08
C LEU A 68 6.36 9.17 -5.83
N SER A 69 6.38 10.49 -5.99
CA SER A 69 6.12 11.43 -4.89
C SER A 69 4.68 11.29 -4.38
N ASP A 70 3.69 11.28 -5.29
CA ASP A 70 2.28 11.12 -4.94
C ASP A 70 2.02 9.77 -4.24
N LEU A 71 2.64 8.68 -4.73
CA LEU A 71 2.59 7.36 -4.10
C LEU A 71 3.17 7.37 -2.68
N THR A 72 4.33 8.01 -2.50
CA THR A 72 5.01 8.10 -1.20
C THR A 72 4.19 8.92 -0.20
N ILE A 73 3.54 9.99 -0.65
CA ILE A 73 2.59 10.77 0.16
C ILE A 73 1.41 9.89 0.58
N ALA A 74 0.81 9.12 -0.34
CA ALA A 74 -0.29 8.22 -0.02
C ALA A 74 0.10 7.17 1.04
N ILE A 75 1.29 6.58 0.92
CA ILE A 75 1.85 5.64 1.91
C ILE A 75 2.05 6.33 3.27
N GLY A 76 2.62 7.54 3.28
CA GLY A 76 2.82 8.34 4.49
C GLY A 76 1.51 8.69 5.20
N LEU A 77 0.50 9.13 4.45
CA LEU A 77 -0.83 9.42 4.98
C LEU A 77 -1.48 8.18 5.59
N MET A 78 -1.41 7.03 4.91
CA MET A 78 -1.96 5.79 5.46
C MET A 78 -1.23 5.36 6.75
N ASN A 79 0.10 5.51 6.77
CA ASN A 79 0.91 5.27 7.95
C ASN A 79 0.54 6.18 9.13
N ALA A 80 0.26 7.45 8.87
CA ALA A 80 -0.20 8.39 9.89
C ALA A 80 -1.61 8.02 10.40
N TYR A 81 -2.55 7.73 9.51
CA TYR A 81 -3.91 7.31 9.87
C TYR A 81 -3.90 6.03 10.72
N ASN A 82 -3.09 5.05 10.37
CA ASN A 82 -2.96 3.80 11.14
C ASN A 82 -2.46 4.08 12.57
N ARG A 83 -1.42 4.93 12.71
CA ARG A 83 -0.88 5.32 14.02
C ARG A 83 -1.94 6.01 14.87
N LEU A 84 -2.70 6.94 14.30
CA LEU A 84 -3.80 7.61 15.00
C LEU A 84 -4.88 6.60 15.42
N ALA A 85 -5.45 5.86 14.45
CA ALA A 85 -6.56 4.95 14.71
C ALA A 85 -6.23 3.89 15.77
N ILE A 86 -5.05 3.27 15.68
CA ILE A 86 -4.63 2.20 16.60
C ILE A 86 -4.31 2.78 18.00
N SER A 87 -3.62 3.92 18.07
CA SER A 87 -3.25 4.55 19.35
C SER A 87 -4.48 5.03 20.11
N PHE A 88 -5.51 5.52 19.41
CA PHE A 88 -6.76 5.95 20.00
C PHE A 88 -7.84 4.85 20.07
N ARG A 89 -7.47 3.58 19.84
CA ARG A 89 -8.38 2.41 19.94
C ARG A 89 -9.67 2.58 19.13
N ALA A 90 -9.57 3.23 17.96
CA ALA A 90 -10.71 3.43 17.09
C ALA A 90 -11.26 2.09 16.59
N VAL A 91 -12.52 1.79 16.89
CA VAL A 91 -13.19 0.59 16.40
C VAL A 91 -13.40 0.69 14.89
N PRO A 92 -12.99 -0.32 14.10
CA PRO A 92 -13.23 -0.33 12.66
C PRO A 92 -14.71 -0.13 12.35
N ALA A 93 -15.03 0.73 11.38
CA ALA A 93 -16.42 0.98 11.01
C ALA A 93 -17.20 -0.28 10.62
N ALA A 94 -16.51 -1.32 10.10
CA ALA A 94 -17.13 -2.60 9.77
C ALA A 94 -17.47 -3.48 10.99
N ALA A 95 -16.91 -3.16 12.17
CA ALA A 95 -17.11 -3.89 13.42
C ALA A 95 -17.98 -3.12 14.43
N LYS A 96 -18.44 -1.91 14.08
CA LYS A 96 -19.42 -1.18 14.89
C LYS A 96 -20.78 -1.86 14.69
N VAL A 97 -21.29 -2.48 15.75
CA VAL A 97 -22.66 -3.03 15.85
C VAL A 97 -23.66 -1.88 15.92
#